data_AF-A0A317KMJ9-F1
#
_entry.id   AF-A0A317KMJ9-F1
#
_cell.length_a   1.000
_cell.length_b   1.000
_cell.length_c   1.000
_cell.angle_alpha   90.00
_cell.angle_beta   90.00
_cell.angle_gamma   90.00
#
_symmetry.space_group_name_H-M   'P 1'
#
loop_
_entity.id
_entity.type
_entity.pdbx_description
1 polymer ?
#
loop_
_entity_poly.entity_id
_entity_poly.type
_entity_poly.pdbx_seq_one_letter_code
_entity_poly.pdbx_strand_id
1 'polypeptide(L)'
;MPRPDVIDAIARDGIAVSATLGFVPGFAPPPRIAARVDGFVANLRRMRDAGVKVVCSSDGGIGPPKPHDVLPYGAAILVECGFPPIAALRAVTSLAAQVCRIGERKGRLAPGFDADLLAVEGDPLVDVTALRAVTAVFRAGHRVR
;
A
#
# COMPACT_ATOMS: atom_id res chain seq x y z
N MET A 1 8.23 -11.18 20.06
CA MET A 1 8.82 -10.47 18.90
C MET A 1 8.82 -11.40 17.70
N PRO A 2 8.71 -10.90 16.45
CA PRO A 2 8.86 -11.75 15.28
C PRO A 2 10.28 -12.26 15.22
N ARG A 3 10.44 -13.48 14.74
CA ARG A 3 11.75 -14.09 14.66
C ARG A 3 12.52 -13.53 13.45
N PRO A 4 13.69 -12.89 13.63
CA PRO A 4 14.43 -12.26 12.53
C PRO A 4 14.71 -13.20 11.35
N ASP A 5 14.96 -14.48 11.63
CA ASP A 5 15.15 -15.55 10.64
C ASP A 5 14.02 -15.63 9.62
N VAL A 6 12.78 -15.29 10.01
CA VAL A 6 11.63 -15.35 9.11
C VAL A 6 11.61 -14.17 8.15
N ILE A 7 11.95 -12.96 8.61
CA ILE A 7 11.99 -11.77 7.74
C ILE A 7 13.11 -11.92 6.72
N ASP A 8 14.27 -12.40 7.16
CA ASP A 8 15.41 -12.65 6.28
C ASP A 8 15.09 -13.73 5.24
N ALA A 9 14.38 -14.79 5.64
CA ALA A 9 13.91 -15.81 4.72
C ALA A 9 12.92 -15.26 3.67
N ILE A 10 11.95 -14.45 4.10
CA ILE A 10 10.98 -13.79 3.19
C ILE A 10 11.72 -12.93 2.16
N ALA A 11 12.71 -12.14 2.60
CA ALA A 11 13.50 -11.28 1.74
C ALA A 11 14.32 -12.11 0.73
N ARG A 12 15.10 -13.09 1.23
CA ARG A 12 15.95 -13.97 0.41
C ARG A 12 15.15 -14.71 -0.65
N ASP A 13 14.00 -15.26 -0.28
CA ASP A 13 13.18 -16.09 -1.16
C ASP A 13 12.26 -15.23 -2.07
N GLY A 14 12.34 -13.91 -1.96
CA GLY A 14 11.61 -12.96 -2.80
C GLY A 14 10.10 -12.98 -2.57
N ILE A 15 9.65 -13.45 -1.40
CA ILE A 15 8.25 -13.57 -1.02
C ILE A 15 7.68 -12.17 -0.77
N ALA A 16 6.59 -11.86 -1.45
CA ALA A 16 5.88 -10.61 -1.20
C ALA A 16 5.01 -10.70 0.05
N VAL A 17 4.97 -9.62 0.82
CA VAL A 17 4.11 -9.50 2.01
C VAL A 17 2.99 -8.52 1.69
N SER A 18 1.76 -9.00 1.75
CA SER A 18 0.57 -8.16 1.69
C SER A 18 0.24 -7.62 3.08
N ALA A 19 0.48 -6.33 3.29
CA ALA A 19 0.20 -5.69 4.57
C ALA A 19 -1.22 -5.12 4.57
N THR A 20 -2.08 -5.54 5.52
CA THR A 20 -3.50 -5.16 5.61
C THR A 20 -3.68 -3.80 6.30
N LEU A 21 -3.32 -2.74 5.60
CA LEU A 21 -3.27 -1.35 6.05
C LEU A 21 -4.59 -0.60 5.82
N GLY A 22 -4.61 0.68 6.21
CA GLY A 22 -5.69 1.61 5.92
C GLY A 22 -6.84 1.56 6.92
N PHE A 23 -7.05 2.62 7.67
CA PHE A 23 -8.21 2.81 8.54
C PHE A 23 -8.68 4.25 8.41
N VAL A 24 -10.00 4.46 8.32
CA VAL A 24 -10.55 5.82 8.38
C VAL A 24 -10.44 6.36 9.82
N PRO A 25 -10.23 7.68 10.00
CA PRO A 25 -10.17 8.29 11.33
C PRO A 25 -11.51 8.17 12.07
N GLY A 26 -11.49 8.35 13.39
CA GLY A 26 -12.70 8.37 14.22
C GLY A 26 -13.08 7.01 14.83
N PHE A 27 -12.28 5.97 14.61
CA PHE A 27 -12.49 4.65 15.21
C PHE A 27 -11.30 4.25 16.08
N ALA A 28 -11.56 3.85 17.32
CA ALA A 28 -10.56 3.24 18.17
C ALA A 28 -10.44 1.74 17.83
N PRO A 29 -9.22 1.19 17.66
CA PRO A 29 -9.06 -0.24 17.46
C PRO A 29 -9.49 -1.01 18.72
N PRO A 30 -10.10 -2.20 18.58
CA PRO A 30 -10.37 -3.07 19.72
C PRO A 30 -9.09 -3.36 20.53
N PRO A 31 -9.15 -3.56 21.86
CA PRO A 31 -7.96 -3.70 22.70
C PRO A 31 -6.96 -4.76 22.23
N ARG A 32 -7.46 -5.89 21.70
CA ARG A 32 -6.62 -6.98 21.16
C ARG A 32 -5.82 -6.56 19.92
N ILE A 33 -6.34 -5.63 19.12
CA ILE A 33 -5.68 -5.07 17.95
C ILE A 33 -4.72 -3.96 18.38
N ALA A 34 -5.17 -3.07 19.27
CA ALA A 34 -4.35 -1.99 19.82
C ALA A 34 -3.03 -2.53 20.41
N ALA A 35 -3.10 -3.61 21.19
CA ALA A 35 -1.94 -4.27 21.78
C ALA A 35 -0.92 -4.85 20.77
N ARG A 36 -1.26 -4.91 19.48
CA ARG A 36 -0.40 -5.43 18.40
C ARG A 36 0.16 -4.35 17.48
N VAL A 37 -0.33 -3.11 17.57
CA VAL A 37 0.03 -2.02 16.65
C VAL A 37 1.53 -1.76 16.66
N ASP A 38 2.15 -1.61 17.83
CA ASP A 38 3.59 -1.33 17.92
C ASP A 38 4.43 -2.44 17.31
N GLY A 39 4.06 -3.71 17.57
CA GLY A 39 4.71 -4.86 16.97
C GLY A 39 4.54 -4.88 15.45
N PHE A 40 3.35 -4.56 14.95
CA PHE A 40 3.08 -4.46 13.52
C PHE A 40 3.94 -3.39 12.84
N VAL A 41 4.00 -2.18 13.41
CA VAL A 41 4.85 -1.08 12.90
C VAL A 41 6.33 -1.46 12.92
N ALA A 42 6.79 -2.06 14.02
CA ALA A 42 8.18 -2.53 14.12
C ALA A 42 8.52 -3.56 13.04
N ASN A 43 7.57 -4.42 12.67
CA ASN A 43 7.78 -5.44 11.64
C ASN A 43 7.85 -4.82 10.25
N LEU A 44 6.99 -3.86 9.95
CA LEU A 44 7.04 -3.15 8.67
C LEU A 44 8.37 -2.42 8.48
N ARG A 45 8.90 -1.81 9.54
CA ARG A 45 10.25 -1.19 9.53
C ARG A 45 11.33 -2.21 9.26
N ARG A 46 11.32 -3.35 9.96
CA ARG A 46 12.31 -4.43 9.73
C ARG A 46 12.21 -5.01 8.32
N MET A 47 11.00 -5.22 7.82
CA MET A 47 10.76 -5.70 6.45
C MET A 47 11.28 -4.71 5.41
N ARG A 48 11.04 -3.41 5.60
CA ARG A 48 11.63 -2.34 4.78
C ARG A 48 13.15 -2.44 4.77
N ASP A 49 13.76 -2.52 5.95
CA ASP A 49 15.22 -2.53 6.11
C ASP A 49 15.86 -3.79 5.51
N ALA A 50 15.15 -4.92 5.57
CA ALA A 50 15.57 -6.18 4.97
C ALA A 50 15.30 -6.28 3.45
N GLY A 51 14.66 -5.27 2.84
CA GLY A 51 14.35 -5.29 1.40
C GLY A 51 13.19 -6.21 1.01
N VAL A 52 12.31 -6.56 1.94
CA VAL A 52 11.10 -7.34 1.65
C VAL A 52 10.18 -6.56 0.71
N LYS A 53 9.60 -7.26 -0.27
CA LYS A 53 8.57 -6.72 -1.16
C LYS A 53 7.24 -6.56 -0.41
N VAL A 54 7.07 -5.44 0.26
CA VAL A 54 5.82 -5.10 0.95
C VAL A 54 4.84 -4.41 -0.01
N VAL A 55 3.69 -5.02 -0.26
CA VAL A 55 2.57 -4.39 -0.99
C VAL A 55 1.52 -3.88 -0.02
N CYS A 56 0.90 -2.77 -0.38
CA CYS A 56 -0.20 -2.20 0.40
C CYS A 56 -1.50 -2.91 0.00
N SER A 57 -2.20 -3.46 0.98
CA SER A 57 -3.53 -4.05 0.82
C SER A 57 -4.43 -3.51 1.93
N SER A 58 -5.73 -3.40 1.69
CA SER A 58 -6.62 -2.76 2.67
C SER A 58 -7.41 -3.73 3.53
N ASP A 59 -7.68 -4.95 3.07
CA ASP A 59 -8.78 -5.75 3.65
C ASP A 59 -10.07 -4.91 3.74
N GLY A 60 -10.35 -4.12 2.69
CA GLY A 60 -11.47 -3.20 2.65
C GLY A 60 -12.79 -3.95 2.58
N GLY A 61 -13.71 -3.63 3.48
CA GLY A 61 -15.02 -4.28 3.60
C GLY A 61 -15.25 -5.02 4.91
N ILE A 62 -14.23 -5.20 5.78
CA ILE A 62 -14.41 -5.93 7.04
C ILE A 62 -15.34 -5.23 8.05
N GLY A 63 -15.57 -3.92 7.90
CA GLY A 63 -16.44 -3.16 8.79
C GLY A 63 -16.25 -1.65 8.67
N PRO A 64 -16.96 -0.88 9.51
CA PRO A 64 -16.97 0.59 9.43
C PRO A 64 -15.59 1.27 9.40
N PRO A 65 -14.56 0.81 10.15
CA PRO A 65 -13.23 1.42 10.10
C PRO A 65 -12.44 1.18 8.81
N LYS A 66 -12.83 0.17 8.00
CA LYS A 66 -12.18 -0.19 6.74
C LYS A 66 -13.23 -0.31 5.63
N PRO A 67 -13.85 0.80 5.18
CA PRO A 67 -14.79 0.75 4.07
C PRO A 67 -14.08 0.33 2.77
N HIS A 68 -14.86 0.06 1.71
CA HIS A 68 -14.29 0.04 0.37
C HIS A 68 -13.60 1.37 0.08
N ASP A 69 -12.56 1.34 -0.76
CA ASP A 69 -11.74 2.52 -1.10
C ASP A 69 -10.84 3.09 0.03
N VAL A 70 -10.63 2.35 1.14
CA VAL A 70 -9.73 2.79 2.23
C VAL A 70 -8.23 2.69 1.90
N LEU A 71 -7.86 2.16 0.73
CA LEU A 71 -6.46 1.90 0.35
C LEU A 71 -5.53 3.14 0.40
N PRO A 72 -5.97 4.36 0.02
CA PRO A 72 -5.13 5.57 0.15
C PRO A 72 -4.63 5.84 1.58
N TYR A 73 -5.43 5.52 2.61
CA TYR A 73 -4.99 5.61 4.00
C TYR A 73 -3.86 4.62 4.32
N GLY A 74 -3.89 3.45 3.69
CA GLY A 74 -2.84 2.44 3.86
C GLY A 74 -1.48 2.89 3.29
N ALA A 75 -1.49 3.60 2.16
CA ALA A 75 -0.28 4.19 1.60
C ALA A 75 0.34 5.24 2.53
N ALA A 76 -0.49 6.06 3.20
CA ALA A 76 -0.02 6.99 4.23
C ALA A 76 0.62 6.27 5.43
N ILE A 77 0.01 5.17 5.90
CA ILE A 77 0.57 4.36 7.00
C ILE A 77 1.93 3.76 6.63
N LEU A 78 2.17 3.38 5.37
CA LEU A 78 3.52 2.94 4.95
C LEU A 78 4.55 4.07 5.16
N VAL A 79 4.21 5.30 4.81
CA VAL A 79 5.09 6.47 5.01
C VAL A 79 5.31 6.75 6.50
N GLU A 80 4.26 6.66 7.33
CA GLU A 80 4.37 6.76 8.80
C GLU A 80 5.23 5.63 9.41
N CYS A 81 5.22 4.46 8.79
CA CYS A 81 6.13 3.35 9.12
C CYS A 81 7.55 3.57 8.59
N GLY A 82 7.81 4.66 7.87
CA GLY A 82 9.12 5.09 7.41
C GLY A 82 9.50 4.59 6.01
N PHE A 83 8.55 4.09 5.21
CA PHE A 83 8.81 3.88 3.79
C PHE A 83 8.90 5.24 3.08
N PRO A 84 9.78 5.42 2.09
CA PRO A 84 9.78 6.65 1.30
C PRO A 84 8.48 6.75 0.47
N PRO A 85 7.97 7.95 0.18
CA PRO A 85 6.71 8.14 -0.57
C PRO A 85 6.67 7.36 -1.89
N ILE A 86 7.77 7.35 -2.64
CA ILE A 86 7.88 6.57 -3.88
C ILE A 86 7.69 5.07 -3.67
N ALA A 87 8.13 4.51 -2.53
CA ALA A 87 7.90 3.10 -2.21
C ALA A 87 6.45 2.82 -1.86
N ALA A 88 5.78 3.74 -1.14
CA ALA A 88 4.34 3.64 -0.87
C ALA A 88 3.52 3.68 -2.17
N LEU A 89 3.88 4.55 -3.12
CA LEU A 89 3.24 4.59 -4.45
C LEU A 89 3.47 3.32 -5.24
N ARG A 90 4.70 2.78 -5.25
CA ARG A 90 4.99 1.50 -5.89
C ARG A 90 4.19 0.36 -5.26
N ALA A 91 4.02 0.36 -3.94
CA ALA A 91 3.28 -0.66 -3.19
C ALA A 91 1.79 -0.73 -3.54
N VAL A 92 1.21 0.33 -4.11
CA VAL A 92 -0.17 0.37 -4.64
C VAL A 92 -0.24 0.38 -6.18
N THR A 93 0.89 0.32 -6.89
CA THR A 93 0.97 0.37 -8.37
C THR A 93 1.85 -0.75 -8.93
N SER A 94 3.07 -0.44 -9.36
CA SER A 94 3.99 -1.34 -10.06
C SER A 94 4.35 -2.59 -9.26
N LEU A 95 4.62 -2.46 -7.95
CA LEU A 95 4.94 -3.62 -7.11
C LEU A 95 3.69 -4.51 -6.92
N ALA A 96 2.53 -3.91 -6.68
CA ALA A 96 1.27 -4.65 -6.60
C ALA A 96 0.98 -5.40 -7.92
N ALA A 97 1.17 -4.74 -9.07
CA ALA A 97 0.99 -5.37 -10.37
C ALA A 97 1.96 -6.54 -10.62
N GLN A 98 3.22 -6.41 -10.17
CA GLN A 98 4.20 -7.50 -10.23
C GLN A 98 3.75 -8.69 -9.36
N VAL A 99 3.32 -8.44 -8.11
CA VAL A 99 2.84 -9.49 -7.19
C VAL A 99 1.61 -10.19 -7.76
N CYS A 100 0.70 -9.45 -8.40
CA CYS A 100 -0.47 -9.99 -9.07
C CYS A 100 -0.17 -10.60 -10.47
N ARG A 101 1.10 -10.70 -10.87
CA ARG A 101 1.54 -11.27 -12.17
C ARG A 101 0.92 -10.58 -13.40
N ILE A 102 0.73 -9.28 -13.32
CA ILE A 102 0.18 -8.42 -14.39
C ILE A 102 1.08 -7.21 -14.69
N GLY A 103 2.30 -7.19 -14.14
CA GLY A 103 3.25 -6.06 -14.23
C GLY A 103 3.82 -5.79 -15.62
N GLU A 104 3.56 -6.66 -16.60
CA GLU A 104 3.90 -6.43 -18.01
C GLU A 104 2.91 -5.48 -18.71
N ARG A 105 1.69 -5.35 -18.16
CA ARG A 105 0.64 -4.49 -18.73
C ARG A 105 0.06 -3.46 -17.76
N LYS A 106 0.28 -3.57 -16.45
CA LYS A 106 -0.32 -2.70 -15.43
C LYS A 106 0.70 -2.13 -14.44
N GLY A 107 0.30 -1.07 -13.74
CA GLY A 107 1.03 -0.48 -12.63
C GLY A 107 2.16 0.48 -13.02
N ARG A 108 2.34 0.79 -14.31
CA ARG A 108 3.30 1.77 -14.82
C ARG A 108 2.68 2.62 -15.90
N LEU A 109 3.12 3.88 -15.98
CA LEU A 109 2.81 4.79 -17.09
C LEU A 109 3.92 4.67 -18.13
N ALA A 110 3.71 3.82 -19.13
CA ALA A 110 4.67 3.58 -20.22
C ALA A 110 3.94 3.08 -21.47
N PRO A 111 4.51 3.28 -22.68
CA PRO A 111 3.98 2.69 -23.90
C PRO A 111 3.77 1.17 -23.77
N GLY A 112 2.64 0.66 -24.27
CA GLY A 112 2.28 -0.76 -24.20
C GLY A 112 1.56 -1.20 -22.91
N PHE A 113 1.40 -0.32 -21.92
CA PHE A 113 0.63 -0.59 -20.70
C PHE A 113 -0.84 -0.17 -20.86
N ASP A 114 -1.71 -0.82 -20.10
CA ASP A 114 -3.12 -0.46 -20.01
C ASP A 114 -3.26 0.99 -19.52
N ALA A 115 -4.14 1.75 -20.17
CA ALA A 115 -4.45 3.13 -19.80
C ALA A 115 -5.34 3.22 -18.54
N ASP A 116 -4.84 2.68 -17.43
CA ASP A 116 -5.42 2.79 -16.09
C ASP A 116 -4.70 3.90 -15.33
N LEU A 117 -5.37 5.04 -15.15
CA LEU A 117 -4.78 6.27 -14.64
C LEU A 117 -5.57 6.81 -13.46
N LEU A 118 -4.86 7.34 -12.47
CA LEU A 118 -5.42 8.10 -11.36
C LEU A 118 -4.80 9.50 -11.39
N ALA A 119 -5.62 10.54 -11.50
CA ALA A 119 -5.19 11.92 -11.32
C ALA A 119 -5.60 12.41 -9.93
N VAL A 120 -4.69 13.08 -9.25
CA VAL A 120 -4.89 13.63 -7.90
C VAL A 120 -4.48 15.09 -7.87
N GLU A 121 -5.08 15.84 -6.95
CA GLU A 121 -4.64 17.19 -6.61
C GLU A 121 -3.46 17.14 -5.62
N GLY A 122 -2.39 17.86 -5.92
CA GLY A 122 -1.13 17.86 -5.15
C GLY A 122 -0.09 16.86 -5.68
N ASP A 123 1.08 16.83 -5.03
CA ASP A 123 2.19 15.93 -5.37
C ASP A 123 2.29 14.79 -4.34
N PRO A 124 1.95 13.53 -4.71
CA PRO A 124 2.01 12.40 -3.80
C PRO A 124 3.43 11.94 -3.44
N LEU A 125 4.47 12.47 -4.08
CA LEU A 125 5.87 12.28 -3.66
C LEU A 125 6.27 13.20 -2.51
N VAL A 126 5.60 14.35 -2.38
CA VAL A 126 5.77 15.28 -1.26
C VAL A 126 4.83 14.93 -0.12
N ASP A 127 3.55 14.72 -0.45
CA ASP A 127 2.51 14.34 0.51
C ASP A 127 1.64 13.22 -0.07
N VAL A 128 1.92 11.98 0.37
CA VAL A 128 1.19 10.78 -0.07
C VAL A 128 -0.32 10.85 0.22
N THR A 129 -0.75 11.75 1.11
CA THR A 129 -2.16 11.94 1.39
C THR A 129 -2.95 12.53 0.23
N ALA A 130 -2.27 13.14 -0.75
CA ALA A 130 -2.82 13.58 -2.03
C ALA A 130 -3.59 12.45 -2.76
N LEU A 131 -3.26 11.18 -2.50
CA LEU A 131 -4.02 10.03 -3.02
C LEU A 131 -5.52 10.03 -2.65
N ARG A 132 -5.94 10.87 -1.68
CA ARG A 132 -7.34 11.05 -1.28
C ARG A 132 -8.04 12.15 -2.10
N ALA A 133 -7.30 13.04 -2.74
CA ALA A 133 -7.82 14.16 -3.52
C ALA A 133 -7.94 13.80 -5.01
N VAL A 134 -8.69 12.74 -5.32
CA VAL A 134 -8.82 12.22 -6.70
C VAL A 134 -9.67 13.15 -7.57
N THR A 135 -9.07 13.64 -8.65
CA THR A 135 -9.69 14.55 -9.63
C THR A 135 -10.19 13.86 -10.89
N ALA A 136 -9.56 12.74 -11.28
CA ALA A 136 -10.03 11.91 -12.39
C ALA A 136 -9.56 10.45 -12.25
N VAL A 137 -10.36 9.54 -12.78
CA VAL A 137 -10.02 8.11 -12.90
C VAL A 137 -10.26 7.66 -14.32
N PHE A 138 -9.27 7.00 -14.91
CA PHE A 138 -9.37 6.36 -16.20
C PHE A 138 -9.14 4.86 -16.04
N ARG A 139 -9.96 4.06 -16.71
CA ARG A 139 -9.82 2.60 -16.78
C ARG A 139 -9.84 2.19 -18.24
N ALA A 140 -8.82 1.48 -18.69
CA ALA A 140 -8.66 1.07 -20.08
C ALA A 140 -8.87 2.23 -21.09
N GLY A 141 -8.40 3.44 -20.75
CA GLY A 141 -8.52 4.63 -21.59
C GLY A 141 -9.85 5.37 -21.49
N HIS A 142 -10.82 4.86 -20.73
CA HIS A 142 -12.11 5.50 -20.54
C HIS A 142 -12.19 6.19 -19.18
N ARG A 143 -12.64 7.45 -19.17
CA ARG A 143 -12.89 8.18 -17.93
C ARG A 143 -14.09 7.58 -17.19
N VAL A 144 -13.92 7.26 -15.92
CA VAL A 144 -14.97 6.71 -15.03
C VAL A 144 -15.25 7.60 -13.82
N ARG A 145 -14.40 8.62 -13.58
CA ARG A 145 -14.56 9.71 -12.62
C ARG A 145 -13.84 10.95 -13.15
#